data_AF-A0A3A8H026-F1
#
_entry.id   AF-A0A3A8H026-F1
#
_cell.length_a   1.000
_cell.length_b   1.000
_cell.length_c   1.000
_cell.angle_alpha   90.00
_cell.angle_beta   90.00
_cell.angle_gamma   90.00
#
_symmetry.space_group_name_H-M   'P 1'
#
loop_
_entity.id
_entity.type
_entity.pdbx_description
1 polymer ?
#
loop_
_entity_poly.entity_id
_entity_poly.type
_entity_poly.pdbx_seq_one_letter_code
_entity_poly.pdbx_strand_id
1 'polypeptide(L)'
;LLGLGVLALALYFLLPFDIRGYVYYLNTRYAHLAAALLVASMPAARADWRRPLGLAAAAGALLLAFVMGRGFQRFSQEARELEALSDLAANRPKVMGLVFDPRSSVVRFPVFIHAAAVVARERGGVPNFTFATTPHSPLRYRGEVPPTFPSEWRPQEMNYATQGSWYDHFLVRGAHPSRVFGARLQSELVIVGQSGGSWLVRRR
;
A
#
# COMPACT_ATOMS: atom_id res chain seq x y z
N LEU A 1 -8.11 -31.75 7.62
CA LEU A 1 -8.28 -30.29 7.54
C LEU A 1 -8.52 -29.66 8.92
N LEU A 2 -9.31 -30.28 9.81
CA LEU A 2 -9.64 -29.71 11.12
C LEU A 2 -8.42 -29.33 11.96
N GLY A 3 -7.45 -30.24 12.11
CA GLY A 3 -6.21 -29.97 12.84
C GLY A 3 -5.40 -28.80 12.25
N LEU A 4 -5.40 -28.64 10.91
CA LEU A 4 -4.76 -27.48 10.26
C LEU A 4 -5.54 -26.19 10.52
N GLY A 5 -6.88 -26.25 10.56
CA GLY A 5 -7.72 -25.11 10.91
C GLY A 5 -7.52 -24.65 12.35
N VAL A 6 -7.44 -25.60 13.30
CA VAL A 6 -7.11 -25.32 14.71
C VAL A 6 -5.70 -24.76 14.85
N LEU A 7 -4.71 -25.32 14.14
CA LEU A 7 -3.35 -24.81 14.14
C LEU A 7 -3.30 -23.37 13.58
N ALA A 8 -3.97 -23.09 12.47
CA ALA A 8 -4.05 -21.74 11.92
C ALA A 8 -4.71 -20.77 12.91
N LEU A 9 -5.78 -21.19 13.61
CA LEU A 9 -6.41 -20.37 14.63
C LEU A 9 -5.46 -20.11 15.81
N ALA A 10 -4.69 -21.11 16.24
CA ALA A 10 -3.67 -20.93 17.27
C ALA A 10 -2.60 -19.92 16.81
N LEU A 11 -2.12 -20.03 15.57
CA LEU A 11 -1.14 -19.09 15.00
C LEU A 11 -1.68 -17.65 14.91
N TYR A 12 -2.97 -17.46 14.69
CA TYR A 12 -3.60 -16.14 14.75
C TYR A 12 -3.48 -15.47 16.14
N PHE A 13 -3.59 -16.26 17.22
CA PHE A 13 -3.46 -15.74 18.59
C PHE A 13 -2.02 -15.69 19.10
N LEU A 14 -1.15 -16.60 18.62
CA LEU A 14 0.20 -16.77 19.15
C LEU A 14 1.28 -16.00 18.38
N LEU A 15 1.10 -15.78 17.07
CA LEU A 15 2.09 -15.03 16.30
C LEU A 15 2.00 -13.52 16.59
N PRO A 16 3.12 -12.80 16.49
CA PRO A 16 3.10 -11.35 16.59
C PRO A 16 2.42 -10.73 15.35
N PHE A 17 1.96 -9.49 15.51
CA PHE A 17 1.41 -8.70 14.41
C PHE A 17 2.48 -8.29 13.39
N ASP A 18 3.69 -7.98 13.87
CA ASP A 18 4.83 -7.52 13.07
C ASP A 18 6.10 -8.30 13.43
N ILE A 19 6.96 -8.51 12.44
CA ILE A 19 8.33 -8.98 12.63
C ILE A 19 9.29 -7.93 12.09
N ARG A 20 9.96 -7.23 13.02
CA ARG A 20 11.08 -6.31 12.74
C ARG A 20 10.75 -5.22 11.72
N GLY A 21 9.48 -4.80 11.60
CA GLY A 21 9.03 -3.79 10.65
C GLY A 21 9.00 -4.25 9.18
N TYR A 22 9.21 -5.54 8.91
CA TYR A 22 9.26 -6.07 7.53
C TYR A 22 8.04 -6.93 7.19
N VAL A 23 7.37 -7.51 8.18
CA VAL A 23 6.27 -8.46 7.96
C VAL A 23 5.07 -8.07 8.82
N TYR A 24 4.31 -7.10 8.33
CA TYR A 24 3.08 -6.65 8.97
C TYR A 24 1.92 -7.64 8.74
N TYR A 25 0.97 -7.62 9.68
CA TYR A 25 -0.27 -8.40 9.66
C TYR A 25 -0.05 -9.92 9.73
N LEU A 26 1.08 -10.39 10.25
CA LEU A 26 1.44 -11.81 10.20
C LEU A 26 0.38 -12.70 10.84
N ASN A 27 0.02 -12.44 12.09
CA ASN A 27 -0.98 -13.21 12.80
C ASN A 27 -2.36 -13.11 12.14
N THR A 28 -2.80 -11.91 11.74
CA THR A 28 -4.12 -11.69 11.11
C THR A 28 -4.31 -12.43 9.77
N ARG A 29 -3.23 -12.74 9.04
CA ARG A 29 -3.32 -13.59 7.82
C ARG A 29 -3.83 -14.99 8.14
N TYR A 30 -3.52 -15.52 9.32
CA TYR A 30 -3.98 -16.84 9.72
C TYR A 30 -5.47 -16.91 10.05
N ALA A 31 -6.14 -15.80 10.35
CA ALA A 31 -7.60 -15.80 10.56
C ALA A 31 -8.36 -16.26 9.30
N HIS A 32 -7.94 -15.75 8.13
CA HIS A 32 -8.55 -16.09 6.84
C HIS A 32 -8.30 -17.56 6.49
N LEU A 33 -7.08 -18.05 6.74
CA LEU A 33 -6.72 -19.44 6.53
C LEU A 33 -7.49 -20.37 7.48
N ALA A 34 -7.59 -20.03 8.76
CA ALA A 34 -8.36 -20.76 9.74
C ALA A 34 -9.83 -20.85 9.34
N ALA A 35 -10.45 -19.72 8.95
CA ALA A 35 -11.84 -19.70 8.52
C ALA A 35 -12.09 -20.66 7.33
N ALA A 36 -11.26 -20.58 6.29
CA ALA A 36 -11.38 -21.47 5.13
C ALA A 36 -11.21 -22.95 5.50
N LEU A 37 -10.19 -23.27 6.30
CA LEU A 37 -9.90 -24.65 6.73
C LEU A 37 -10.99 -25.22 7.64
N LEU A 38 -11.53 -24.42 8.56
CA LEU A 38 -12.59 -24.84 9.47
C LEU A 38 -13.90 -25.09 8.71
N VAL A 39 -14.27 -24.21 7.78
CA VAL A 39 -15.44 -24.42 6.90
C VAL A 39 -15.26 -25.68 6.05
N ALA A 40 -14.09 -25.87 5.45
CA ALA A 40 -13.79 -27.06 4.66
C ALA A 40 -13.72 -28.36 5.49
N SER A 41 -13.60 -28.25 6.81
CA SER A 41 -13.59 -29.39 7.74
C SER A 41 -14.99 -29.76 8.23
N MET A 42 -16.00 -28.95 7.93
CA MET A 42 -17.37 -29.26 8.34
C MET A 42 -17.90 -30.48 7.59
N PRO A 43 -18.69 -31.34 8.26
CA PRO A 43 -19.35 -32.45 7.60
C PRO A 43 -20.31 -31.95 6.51
N ALA A 44 -20.55 -32.80 5.51
CA ALA A 44 -21.49 -32.47 4.43
C ALA A 44 -22.87 -32.09 5.00
N ALA A 45 -23.45 -31.02 4.45
CA ALA A 45 -24.78 -30.58 4.84
C ALA A 45 -25.82 -31.68 4.60
N ARG A 46 -26.72 -31.85 5.57
CA ARG A 46 -27.92 -32.68 5.45
C ARG A 46 -28.72 -32.22 4.23
N ALA A 47 -29.37 -33.15 3.51
CA ALA A 47 -30.02 -32.89 2.23
C ALA A 47 -30.96 -31.67 2.29
N ASP A 48 -31.76 -31.57 3.35
CA ASP A 48 -32.74 -30.49 3.57
C ASP A 48 -32.10 -29.11 3.71
N TRP A 49 -30.84 -29.04 4.15
CA TRP A 49 -30.11 -27.79 4.37
C TRP A 49 -29.26 -27.38 3.17
N ARG A 50 -29.07 -28.23 2.16
CA ARG A 50 -28.19 -27.92 1.02
C ARG A 50 -28.67 -26.69 0.24
N ARG A 51 -29.96 -26.63 -0.07
CA ARG A 51 -30.56 -25.49 -0.80
C ARG A 51 -30.51 -24.18 0.00
N PRO A 52 -30.99 -24.11 1.26
CA PRO A 52 -30.93 -22.86 2.02
C PRO A 52 -29.48 -22.41 2.29
N LEU A 53 -28.55 -23.33 2.57
CA LEU A 53 -27.13 -22.97 2.71
C LEU A 53 -26.52 -22.48 1.41
N GLY A 54 -26.85 -23.10 0.28
CA GLY A 54 -26.42 -22.65 -1.04
C GLY A 54 -26.93 -21.25 -1.38
N LEU A 55 -28.20 -20.97 -1.11
CA LEU A 55 -28.80 -19.65 -1.28
C LEU A 55 -28.17 -18.60 -0.36
N ALA A 56 -27.93 -18.94 0.92
CA ALA A 56 -27.26 -18.06 1.87
C ALA A 56 -25.82 -17.75 1.43
N ALA A 57 -25.08 -18.76 0.95
CA ALA A 57 -23.73 -18.58 0.42
C ALA A 57 -23.71 -17.69 -0.83
N ALA A 58 -24.64 -17.91 -1.77
CA ALA A 58 -24.78 -17.09 -2.96
C ALA A 58 -25.15 -15.64 -2.63
N ALA A 59 -26.13 -15.44 -1.74
CA ALA A 59 -26.53 -14.11 -1.26
C ALA A 59 -25.36 -13.40 -0.56
N GLY A 60 -24.63 -14.11 0.31
CA GLY A 60 -23.44 -13.58 0.98
C GLY A 60 -22.34 -13.19 -0.01
N ALA A 61 -22.08 -14.03 -1.02
CA ALA A 61 -21.10 -13.74 -2.06
C ALA A 61 -21.49 -12.51 -2.89
N LEU A 62 -22.76 -12.38 -3.28
CA LEU A 62 -23.28 -11.23 -4.02
C LEU A 62 -23.21 -9.95 -3.18
N LEU A 63 -23.57 -10.02 -1.89
CA LEU A 63 -23.46 -8.88 -0.98
C LEU A 63 -22.00 -8.43 -0.84
N LEU A 64 -21.07 -9.36 -0.64
CA LEU A 64 -19.64 -9.05 -0.57
C LEU A 64 -19.12 -8.46 -1.88
N ALA A 65 -19.48 -9.04 -3.03
CA ALA A 65 -19.09 -8.52 -4.35
C ALA A 65 -19.60 -7.09 -4.56
N PHE A 66 -20.85 -6.81 -4.17
CA PHE A 66 -21.43 -5.48 -4.25
C PHE A 66 -20.68 -4.48 -3.36
N VAL A 67 -20.48 -4.81 -2.07
CA VAL A 67 -19.79 -3.93 -1.12
C VAL A 67 -18.34 -3.67 -1.55
N MET A 68 -17.61 -4.72 -1.94
CA MET A 68 -16.23 -4.59 -2.43
C MET A 68 -16.17 -3.80 -3.74
N GLY A 69 -17.06 -4.09 -4.70
CA GLY A 69 -17.13 -3.36 -5.97
C GLY A 69 -17.36 -1.86 -5.77
N ARG A 70 -18.26 -1.48 -4.87
CA ARG A 70 -18.49 -0.08 -4.48
C ARG A 70 -17.27 0.54 -3.81
N GLY A 71 -16.59 -0.20 -2.95
CA GLY A 71 -15.34 0.22 -2.32
C GLY A 71 -14.23 0.51 -3.35
N PHE A 72 -13.98 -0.44 -4.26
CA PHE A 72 -13.00 -0.27 -5.33
C PHE A 72 -13.34 0.89 -6.26
N GLN A 73 -14.61 1.02 -6.66
CA GLN A 73 -15.04 2.14 -7.51
C GLN A 73 -14.77 3.49 -6.84
N ARG A 74 -15.17 3.64 -5.57
CA ARG A 74 -14.96 4.89 -4.82
C ARG A 74 -13.48 5.17 -4.59
N PHE A 75 -12.69 4.17 -4.23
CA PHE A 75 -11.25 4.36 -4.03
C PHE A 75 -10.54 4.66 -5.33
N SER A 76 -10.93 4.02 -6.44
CA SER A 76 -10.39 4.35 -7.78
C SER A 76 -10.65 5.82 -8.12
N GLN A 77 -11.84 6.35 -7.80
CA GLN A 77 -12.14 7.78 -7.96
C GLN A 77 -11.26 8.67 -7.08
N GLU A 78 -11.06 8.30 -5.81
CA GLU A 78 -10.18 9.02 -4.89
C GLU A 78 -8.72 9.00 -5.37
N ALA A 79 -8.24 7.86 -5.88
CA ALA A 79 -6.88 7.65 -6.33
C ALA A 79 -6.55 8.32 -7.68
N ARG A 80 -7.54 8.91 -8.39
CA ARG A 80 -7.29 9.66 -9.64
C ARG A 80 -6.34 10.85 -9.43
N GLU A 81 -6.15 11.31 -8.20
CA GLU A 81 -5.11 12.29 -7.90
C GLU A 81 -3.71 11.78 -8.31
N LEU A 82 -3.44 10.49 -8.17
CA LEU A 82 -2.15 9.90 -8.52
C LEU A 82 -1.98 9.77 -10.03
N GLU A 83 -3.05 9.46 -10.78
CA GLU A 83 -3.03 9.46 -12.25
C GLU A 83 -2.69 10.86 -12.78
N ALA A 84 -3.39 11.88 -12.29
CA ALA A 84 -3.15 13.28 -12.70
C ALA A 84 -1.72 13.75 -12.39
N LEU A 85 -1.15 13.34 -11.25
CA LEU A 85 0.24 13.66 -10.92
C LEU A 85 1.24 12.83 -11.73
N SER A 86 0.92 11.57 -12.03
CA SER A 86 1.74 10.72 -12.91
C SER A 86 1.87 11.32 -14.30
N ASP A 87 0.86 12.08 -14.76
CA ASP A 87 0.89 12.74 -16.05
C ASP A 87 1.90 13.89 -16.16
N LEU A 88 2.27 14.45 -15.02
CA LEU A 88 3.20 15.57 -14.90
C LEU A 88 4.64 15.11 -14.60
N ALA A 89 4.81 13.83 -14.30
CA ALA A 89 6.13 13.25 -14.04
C ALA A 89 6.91 13.07 -15.34
N ALA A 90 8.25 13.20 -15.25
CA ALA A 90 9.13 12.91 -16.38
C ALA A 90 9.08 11.42 -16.75
N ASN A 91 9.68 11.05 -17.89
CA ASN A 91 9.85 9.66 -18.27
C ASN A 91 10.84 8.97 -17.32
N ARG A 92 10.49 7.76 -16.86
CA ARG A 92 11.28 6.92 -15.94
C ARG A 92 11.71 7.66 -14.65
N PRO A 93 10.78 8.30 -13.93
CA PRO A 93 11.12 9.19 -12.82
C PRO A 93 11.67 8.40 -11.63
N LYS A 94 12.61 9.00 -10.91
CA LYS A 94 13.04 8.54 -9.58
C LYS A 94 12.20 9.27 -8.54
N VAL A 95 11.20 8.57 -8.00
CA VAL A 95 10.16 9.17 -7.14
C VAL A 95 10.40 8.83 -5.67
N MET A 96 10.59 9.84 -4.83
CA MET A 96 10.56 9.69 -3.38
C MET A 96 9.17 10.01 -2.83
N GLY A 97 8.54 9.06 -2.17
CA GLY A 97 7.30 9.23 -1.44
C GLY A 97 7.53 9.84 -0.06
N LEU A 98 6.89 10.99 0.19
CA LEU A 98 6.86 11.69 1.47
C LEU A 98 5.39 11.83 1.91
N VAL A 99 4.85 10.73 2.44
CA VAL A 99 3.42 10.59 2.76
C VAL A 99 3.18 10.86 4.24
N PHE A 100 2.82 12.09 4.58
CA PHE A 100 2.51 12.51 5.95
C PHE A 100 1.07 12.15 6.38
N ASP A 101 0.15 12.02 5.41
CA ASP A 101 -1.20 11.49 5.64
C ASP A 101 -1.50 10.32 4.68
N PRO A 102 -1.34 9.06 5.12
CA PRO A 102 -1.59 7.89 4.28
C PRO A 102 -3.08 7.49 4.23
N ARG A 103 -3.97 8.23 4.92
CA ARG A 103 -5.38 7.86 5.05
C ARG A 103 -6.16 8.07 3.76
N SER A 104 -7.21 7.28 3.63
CA SER A 104 -8.26 7.38 2.62
C SER A 104 -9.58 7.76 3.28
N SER A 105 -10.41 8.50 2.55
CA SER A 105 -11.79 8.80 2.90
C SER A 105 -12.75 7.63 2.62
N VAL A 106 -12.30 6.64 1.83
CA VAL A 106 -13.10 5.50 1.37
C VAL A 106 -12.76 4.23 2.13
N VAL A 107 -11.46 3.96 2.36
CA VAL A 107 -10.99 2.74 3.00
C VAL A 107 -10.22 3.04 4.28
N ARG A 108 -10.30 2.13 5.25
CA ARG A 108 -9.75 2.31 6.59
C ARG A 108 -8.24 2.04 6.68
N PHE A 109 -7.64 1.48 5.63
CA PHE A 109 -6.22 1.14 5.58
C PHE A 109 -5.39 2.31 5.03
N PRO A 110 -4.10 2.41 5.40
CA PRO A 110 -3.19 3.48 4.95
C PRO A 110 -2.74 3.27 3.50
N VAL A 111 -3.69 3.25 2.57
CA VAL A 111 -3.51 2.85 1.17
C VAL A 111 -2.65 3.81 0.35
N PHE A 112 -2.47 5.06 0.80
CA PHE A 112 -1.59 6.02 0.13
C PHE A 112 -0.12 5.92 0.55
N ILE A 113 0.25 5.07 1.51
CA ILE A 113 1.64 4.99 2.00
C ILE A 113 2.64 4.68 0.87
N HIS A 114 2.23 3.86 -0.10
CA HIS A 114 3.03 3.51 -1.27
C HIS A 114 2.67 4.30 -2.54
N ALA A 115 2.02 5.47 -2.41
CA ALA A 115 1.52 6.23 -3.57
C ALA A 115 2.62 6.60 -4.59
N ALA A 116 3.86 6.79 -4.14
CA ALA A 116 5.00 7.05 -5.01
C ALA A 116 5.27 5.90 -6.01
N ALA A 117 4.94 4.66 -5.64
CA ALA A 117 5.07 3.51 -6.54
C ALA A 117 4.09 3.58 -7.71
N VAL A 118 2.91 4.18 -7.53
CA VAL A 118 1.95 4.40 -8.63
C VAL A 118 2.55 5.39 -9.64
N VAL A 119 2.99 6.56 -9.16
CA VAL A 119 3.62 7.59 -10.00
C VAL A 119 4.84 7.06 -10.75
N ALA A 120 5.70 6.31 -10.05
CA ALA A 120 6.84 5.68 -10.68
C ALA A 120 6.42 4.63 -11.73
N ARG A 121 5.48 3.74 -11.41
CA ARG A 121 5.03 2.66 -12.31
C ARG A 121 4.47 3.19 -13.62
N GLU A 122 3.57 4.19 -13.56
CA GLU A 122 2.90 4.73 -14.75
C GLU A 122 3.88 5.31 -15.78
N ARG A 123 5.05 5.77 -15.34
CA ARG A 123 6.09 6.33 -16.20
C ARG A 123 7.34 5.45 -16.33
N GLY A 124 7.30 4.19 -15.86
CA GLY A 124 8.42 3.25 -15.94
C GLY A 124 9.63 3.60 -15.09
N GLY A 125 9.41 4.31 -13.98
CA GLY A 125 10.40 4.81 -13.04
C GLY A 125 10.66 3.89 -11.84
N VAL A 126 11.27 4.47 -10.80
CA VAL A 126 11.63 3.78 -9.56
C VAL A 126 11.14 4.57 -8.34
N PRO A 127 10.41 3.93 -7.40
CA PRO A 127 10.07 4.52 -6.11
C PRO A 127 11.18 4.31 -5.07
N ASN A 128 11.18 5.12 -4.01
CA ASN A 128 12.09 4.96 -2.87
C ASN A 128 11.81 3.72 -1.99
N PHE A 129 10.63 3.13 -2.09
CA PHE A 129 10.29 1.88 -1.40
C PHE A 129 9.87 0.80 -2.40
N THR A 130 10.44 -0.39 -2.24
CA THR A 130 10.05 -1.60 -2.98
C THR A 130 10.35 -2.83 -2.14
N PHE A 131 9.61 -3.92 -2.36
CA PHE A 131 9.95 -5.20 -1.75
C PHE A 131 11.33 -5.72 -2.18
N ALA A 132 11.93 -5.22 -3.27
CA ALA A 132 13.27 -5.62 -3.67
C ALA A 132 14.39 -5.24 -2.67
N THR A 133 14.09 -4.40 -1.67
CA THR A 133 15.02 -4.05 -0.59
C THR A 133 14.75 -4.80 0.72
N THR A 134 13.68 -5.59 0.82
CA THR A 134 13.38 -6.33 2.06
C THR A 134 14.19 -7.63 2.14
N PRO A 135 14.70 -8.01 3.33
CA PRO A 135 15.59 -9.18 3.46
C PRO A 135 14.96 -10.52 3.02
N HIS A 136 13.64 -10.63 3.11
CA HIS A 136 12.88 -11.85 2.81
C HIS A 136 12.40 -11.91 1.35
N SER A 137 12.61 -10.85 0.57
CA SER A 137 12.18 -10.81 -0.82
C SER A 137 13.10 -11.67 -1.70
N PRO A 138 12.53 -12.51 -2.59
CA PRO A 138 13.31 -13.20 -3.60
C PRO A 138 13.77 -12.27 -4.73
N LEU A 139 13.24 -11.05 -4.80
CA LEU A 139 13.59 -10.03 -5.78
C LEU A 139 14.67 -9.11 -5.21
N ARG A 140 15.67 -8.77 -6.02
CA ARG A 140 16.75 -7.86 -5.65
C ARG A 140 17.11 -6.94 -6.81
N TYR A 141 17.59 -5.74 -6.48
CA TYR A 141 18.22 -4.87 -7.48
C TYR A 141 19.49 -5.50 -8.02
N ARG A 142 19.70 -5.38 -9.34
CA ARG A 142 20.96 -5.79 -9.99
C ARG A 142 22.08 -4.76 -9.79
N GLY A 143 21.72 -3.50 -9.59
CA GLY A 143 22.66 -2.37 -9.48
C GLY A 143 22.44 -1.58 -8.19
N GLU A 144 22.63 -0.27 -8.29
CA GLU A 144 22.45 0.66 -7.18
C GLU A 144 21.05 0.54 -6.57
N VAL A 145 20.99 0.38 -5.24
CA VAL A 145 19.76 0.37 -4.47
C VAL A 145 19.36 1.83 -4.19
N PRO A 146 18.12 2.25 -4.50
CA PRO A 146 17.68 3.61 -4.21
C PRO A 146 17.84 3.94 -2.72
N PRO A 147 18.53 5.03 -2.35
CA PRO A 147 18.68 5.42 -0.96
C PRO A 147 17.32 5.83 -0.40
N THR A 148 16.98 5.38 0.79
CA THR A 148 15.68 5.67 1.40
C THR A 148 15.85 5.94 2.89
N PHE A 149 14.83 6.54 3.50
CA PHE A 149 14.79 6.79 4.94
C PHE A 149 14.36 5.51 5.69
N PRO A 150 14.66 5.39 6.99
CA PRO A 150 14.53 4.12 7.72
C PRO A 150 13.13 3.49 7.71
N SER A 151 12.08 4.30 7.58
CA SER A 151 10.70 3.82 7.59
C SER A 151 9.78 4.74 6.80
N GLU A 152 9.04 4.19 5.84
CA GLU A 152 7.98 4.89 5.08
C GLU A 152 6.88 5.52 5.96
N TRP A 153 6.73 5.06 7.21
CA TRP A 153 5.83 5.62 8.21
C TRP A 153 6.34 6.91 8.86
N ARG A 154 7.60 7.28 8.58
CA ARG A 154 8.29 8.43 9.18
C ARG A 154 8.95 9.30 8.12
N PRO A 155 8.17 9.89 7.19
CA PRO A 155 8.70 10.74 6.13
C PRO A 155 9.50 11.96 6.64
N GLN A 156 9.26 12.39 7.88
CA GLN A 156 10.01 13.46 8.55
C GLN A 156 11.48 13.11 8.83
N GLU A 157 11.85 11.82 8.81
CA GLU A 157 13.24 11.37 9.01
C GLU A 157 14.06 11.42 7.71
N MET A 158 13.47 11.86 6.59
CA MET A 158 14.17 11.99 5.33
C MET A 158 15.29 13.04 5.40
N ASN A 159 16.49 12.63 5.01
CA ASN A 159 17.63 13.52 4.85
C ASN A 159 17.85 13.86 3.37
N TYR A 160 17.57 15.09 2.99
CA TYR A 160 17.64 15.50 1.58
C TYR A 160 19.05 15.38 1.00
N ALA A 161 20.09 15.70 1.77
CA ALA A 161 21.46 15.71 1.27
C ALA A 161 21.96 14.32 0.88
N THR A 162 21.65 13.31 1.70
CA THR A 162 22.14 11.94 1.53
C THR A 162 21.16 11.00 0.83
N GLN A 163 19.85 11.29 0.89
CA GLN A 163 18.81 10.43 0.33
C GLN A 163 18.05 11.14 -0.78
N GLY A 164 17.60 12.38 -0.55
CA GLY A 164 16.75 13.12 -1.48
C GLY A 164 17.44 13.45 -2.81
N SER A 165 18.74 13.77 -2.79
CA SER A 165 19.53 14.15 -3.97
C SER A 165 19.59 13.09 -5.08
N TRP A 166 19.33 11.82 -4.76
CA TRP A 166 19.26 10.74 -5.76
C TRP A 166 17.99 10.82 -6.63
N TYR A 167 16.94 11.45 -6.11
CA TYR A 167 15.61 11.52 -6.72
C TYR A 167 15.44 12.79 -7.55
N ASP A 168 14.62 12.70 -8.59
CA ASP A 168 14.23 13.83 -9.44
C ASP A 168 12.79 14.27 -9.19
N HIS A 169 11.96 13.41 -8.59
CA HIS A 169 10.58 13.70 -8.21
C HIS A 169 10.33 13.35 -6.74
N PHE A 170 9.49 14.15 -6.10
CA PHE A 170 9.00 13.93 -4.74
C PHE A 170 7.48 14.00 -4.75
N LEU A 171 6.84 12.90 -4.35
CA LEU A 171 5.40 12.88 -4.11
C LEU A 171 5.17 13.20 -2.64
N VAL A 172 4.64 14.40 -2.35
CA VAL A 172 4.32 14.83 -0.99
C VAL A 172 2.82 14.72 -0.78
N ARG A 173 2.37 14.09 0.30
CA ARG A 173 0.94 14.00 0.64
C ARG A 173 0.70 14.40 2.09
N GLY A 174 -0.37 15.16 2.34
CA GLY A 174 -0.78 15.55 3.71
C GLY A 174 0.05 16.69 4.32
N ALA A 175 1.00 17.25 3.60
CA ALA A 175 1.75 18.44 3.99
C ALA A 175 2.09 19.28 2.76
N HIS A 176 2.04 20.60 2.89
CA HIS A 176 2.44 21.49 1.81
C HIS A 176 3.97 21.39 1.57
N PRO A 177 4.46 21.29 0.31
CA PRO A 177 5.89 21.15 0.01
C PRO A 177 6.82 22.19 0.64
N SER A 178 6.34 23.42 0.88
CA SER A 178 7.15 24.46 1.55
C SER A 178 7.53 24.10 2.99
N ARG A 179 6.71 23.30 3.70
CA ARG A 179 7.01 22.82 5.05
C ARG A 179 8.03 21.69 5.06
N VAL A 180 8.14 20.97 3.93
CA VAL A 180 9.04 19.82 3.77
C VAL A 180 10.41 20.25 3.28
N PHE A 181 10.45 21.13 2.27
CA PHE A 181 11.68 21.50 1.57
C PHE A 181 12.21 22.89 1.92
N GLY A 182 11.38 23.76 2.53
CA GLY A 182 11.78 25.12 2.91
C GLY A 182 12.30 25.93 1.71
N ALA A 183 13.44 26.59 1.88
CA ALA A 183 14.07 27.42 0.86
C ALA A 183 14.42 26.66 -0.44
N ARG A 184 14.60 25.32 -0.38
CA ARG A 184 14.91 24.51 -1.57
C ARG A 184 13.82 24.55 -2.63
N LEU A 185 12.57 24.80 -2.23
CA LEU A 185 11.44 24.96 -3.16
C LEU A 185 11.55 26.22 -4.04
N GLN A 186 12.43 27.15 -3.67
CA GLN A 186 12.69 28.37 -4.44
C GLN A 186 13.94 28.23 -5.33
N SER A 187 14.92 27.42 -4.90
CA SER A 187 16.23 27.30 -5.56
C SER A 187 16.44 26.02 -6.38
N GLU A 188 16.08 24.85 -5.83
CA GLU A 188 16.45 23.54 -6.37
C GLU A 188 15.25 22.72 -6.86
N LEU A 189 14.09 22.98 -6.28
CA LEU A 189 12.87 22.23 -6.48
C LEU A 189 11.78 23.15 -7.03
N VAL A 190 10.77 22.57 -7.65
CA VAL A 190 9.60 23.28 -8.16
C VAL A 190 8.37 22.38 -8.01
N ILE A 191 7.25 22.95 -7.57
CA ILE A 191 5.95 22.26 -7.60
C ILE A 191 5.51 22.19 -9.07
N VAL A 192 5.36 20.97 -9.60
CA VAL A 192 4.90 20.77 -10.98
C VAL A 192 3.41 20.44 -11.05
N GLY A 193 2.81 20.00 -9.94
CA GLY A 193 1.39 19.70 -9.88
C GLY A 193 0.87 19.54 -8.47
N GLN A 194 -0.44 19.73 -8.33
CA GLN A 194 -1.22 19.41 -7.14
C GLN A 194 -2.49 18.71 -7.59
N SER A 195 -2.87 17.65 -6.89
CA SER A 195 -4.16 16.99 -7.04
C SER A 195 -4.59 16.39 -5.72
N GLY A 196 -5.83 16.66 -5.31
CA GLY A 196 -6.34 16.25 -4.01
C GLY A 196 -5.45 16.71 -2.86
N GLY A 197 -5.05 15.75 -2.02
CA GLY A 197 -4.17 15.98 -0.86
C GLY A 197 -2.67 15.84 -1.17
N SER A 198 -2.32 15.75 -2.45
CA SER A 198 -0.99 15.37 -2.92
C SER A 198 -0.39 16.44 -3.84
N TRP A 199 0.93 16.60 -3.75
CA TRP A 199 1.75 17.48 -4.56
C TRP A 199 2.86 16.68 -5.23
N LEU A 200 3.10 16.97 -6.51
CA LEU A 200 4.30 16.50 -7.18
C LEU A 200 5.30 17.65 -7.25
N VAL A 201 6.47 17.41 -6.70
CA VAL A 201 7.61 18.31 -6.73
C VAL A 201 8.67 17.69 -7.62
N ARG A 202 9.29 18.50 -8.48
CA ARG A 202 10.37 18.07 -9.35
C ARG A 202 11.63 18.87 -9.03
N ARG A 203 12.79 18.24 -9.17
CA ARG A 203 14.07 18.95 -9.21
C ARG A 203 14.17 19.76 -10.50
N ARG A 204 14.76 20.95 -10.40
CA ARG A 204 15.02 21.83 -11.56
C ARG A 204 16.06 21.22 -12.49
#